data_AF-A0A7W1NQQ2-F1
#
_entry.id   AF-A0A7W1NQQ2-F1
#
_cell.length_a   1.000
_cell.length_b   1.000
_cell.length_c   1.000
_cell.angle_alpha   90.00
_cell.angle_beta   90.00
_cell.angle_gamma   90.00
#
_symmetry.space_group_name_H-M   'P 1'
#
loop_
_entity.id
_entity.type
_entity.pdbx_description
1 polymer ?
#
loop_
_entity_poly.entity_id
_entity_poly.type
_entity_poly.pdbx_seq_one_letter_code
_entity_poly.pdbx_strand_id
1 'polypeptide(L)'
;MSIFSRYYPKHRIALAALSLVFLFNLAPLISEAAPSSPATSLYRIVGYYTSWSIYAPQYDITQIPAAQLTHLNYAFATISDSGECALGDAYADTQYPYADGASGNMGELLNLKANHPQLKTLISVGGYTWSGHFSDVAASVESRQHFAASCVDFMLAHGFDGIDIDWEFPVGTGAKGNSQRPEDGENFILLLQELRTQLTERGNLNGQTYLLTIAAGSDREQYAMLDWKRIHPLLDWINVMTYDMSGARDGTTGLNAPLYPSSTRPDKPSID
;
A
#
# COMPACT_ATOMS: atom_id res chain seq x y z
N MET A 1 -65.93 75.31 5.52
CA MET A 1 -65.02 74.37 6.21
C MET A 1 -65.23 72.98 5.60
N SER A 2 -64.25 72.53 4.83
CA SER A 2 -63.95 71.16 4.34
C SER A 2 -65.02 70.23 3.69
N ILE A 3 -64.90 70.08 2.37
CA ILE A 3 -64.65 68.85 1.56
C ILE A 3 -65.63 67.63 1.61
N PHE A 4 -66.24 67.38 0.44
CA PHE A 4 -66.51 66.14 -0.33
C PHE A 4 -66.74 64.75 0.32
N SER A 5 -67.94 64.21 0.03
CA SER A 5 -68.28 63.08 -0.86
C SER A 5 -67.82 61.61 -0.63
N ARG A 6 -68.73 60.74 -1.10
CA ARG A 6 -68.56 59.39 -1.72
C ARG A 6 -68.52 58.19 -0.75
N TYR A 7 -69.46 57.24 -0.82
CA TYR A 7 -69.74 56.16 -1.81
C TYR A 7 -69.23 54.83 -1.24
N TYR A 8 -70.06 53.78 -1.18
CA TYR A 8 -69.85 52.47 -1.81
C TYR A 8 -70.97 51.46 -1.42
N PRO A 9 -71.38 50.55 -2.33
CA PRO A 9 -72.50 49.64 -2.20
C PRO A 9 -72.09 48.22 -1.75
N LYS A 10 -73.06 47.44 -1.26
CA LYS A 10 -72.91 46.01 -0.96
C LYS A 10 -73.34 45.18 -2.18
N HIS A 11 -72.41 44.45 -2.81
CA HIS A 11 -72.73 43.43 -3.80
C HIS A 11 -72.35 42.02 -3.31
N ARG A 12 -73.39 41.18 -3.27
CA ARG A 12 -73.52 39.74 -3.60
C ARG A 12 -72.24 38.90 -3.77
N ILE A 13 -72.25 37.72 -3.15
CA ILE A 13 -71.41 36.57 -3.55
C ILE A 13 -72.35 35.42 -3.93
N ALA A 14 -72.25 34.99 -5.19
CA ALA A 14 -72.81 33.75 -5.71
C ALA A 14 -71.71 32.67 -5.67
N LEU A 15 -72.05 31.46 -5.23
CA LEU A 15 -71.16 30.30 -5.28
C LEU A 15 -71.05 29.79 -6.73
N ALA A 16 -69.83 29.70 -7.25
CA ALA A 16 -69.49 28.93 -8.44
C ALA A 16 -68.51 27.81 -8.03
N ALA A 17 -68.88 26.56 -8.27
CA ALA A 17 -68.03 25.40 -8.05
C ALA A 17 -67.02 25.27 -9.19
N LEU A 18 -65.73 25.36 -8.88
CA LEU A 18 -64.62 25.16 -9.83
C LEU A 18 -64.18 23.69 -9.77
N SER A 19 -64.37 22.95 -10.86
CA SER A 19 -63.83 21.59 -11.02
C SER A 19 -62.40 21.69 -11.54
N LEU A 20 -61.41 21.30 -10.74
CA LEU A 20 -60.01 21.25 -11.14
C LEU A 20 -59.71 19.87 -11.75
N VAL A 21 -59.45 19.82 -13.05
CA VAL A 21 -58.92 18.62 -13.73
C VAL A 21 -57.40 18.65 -13.64
N PHE A 22 -56.81 17.78 -12.82
CA PHE A 22 -55.36 17.54 -12.81
C PHE A 22 -55.01 16.55 -13.93
N LEU A 23 -54.34 17.04 -14.98
CA LEU A 23 -53.68 16.20 -15.98
C LEU A 23 -52.38 15.65 -15.39
N PHE A 24 -52.38 14.38 -14.99
CA PHE A 24 -51.16 13.65 -14.65
C PHE A 24 -50.38 13.34 -15.93
N ASN A 25 -49.29 14.08 -16.17
CA ASN A 25 -48.26 13.68 -17.14
C ASN A 25 -47.45 12.53 -16.52
N LEU A 26 -47.69 11.31 -16.99
CA LEU A 26 -46.84 10.15 -16.72
C LEU A 26 -45.63 10.19 -17.66
N ALA A 27 -44.59 10.92 -17.26
CA ALA A 27 -43.26 10.69 -17.81
C ALA A 27 -42.70 9.39 -17.18
N PRO A 28 -42.12 8.46 -17.96
CA PRO A 28 -41.50 7.28 -17.39
C PRO A 28 -40.28 7.72 -16.58
N LEU A 29 -40.31 7.47 -15.28
CA LEU A 29 -39.13 7.49 -14.42
C LEU A 29 -38.19 6.38 -14.89
N ILE A 30 -37.27 6.71 -15.79
CA ILE A 30 -36.09 5.90 -15.99
C ILE A 30 -35.28 6.07 -14.71
N SER A 31 -35.37 5.06 -13.83
CA SER A 31 -34.48 4.92 -12.70
C SER A 31 -33.08 4.69 -13.26
N GLU A 32 -32.31 5.75 -13.40
CA GLU A 32 -30.87 5.65 -13.60
C GLU A 32 -30.32 4.90 -12.37
N ALA A 33 -29.95 3.64 -12.56
CA ALA A 33 -29.31 2.86 -11.52
C ALA A 33 -28.03 3.61 -11.14
N ALA A 34 -27.95 4.07 -9.90
CA ALA A 34 -26.72 4.65 -9.36
C ALA A 34 -25.56 3.69 -9.66
N PRO A 35 -24.40 4.20 -10.11
CA PRO A 35 -23.24 3.34 -10.32
C PRO A 35 -23.00 2.58 -9.01
N SER A 36 -23.11 1.26 -9.06
CA SER A 36 -22.79 0.40 -7.93
C SER A 36 -21.38 0.75 -7.50
N SER A 37 -21.22 1.32 -6.31
CA SER A 37 -19.91 1.45 -5.69
C SER A 37 -19.24 0.07 -5.77
N PRO A 38 -18.02 -0.02 -6.33
CA PRO A 38 -17.32 -1.28 -6.36
C PRO A 38 -17.20 -1.74 -4.91
N ALA A 39 -17.71 -2.94 -4.62
CA ALA A 39 -17.65 -3.53 -3.29
C ALA A 39 -16.19 -3.46 -2.83
N THR A 40 -15.93 -2.73 -1.75
CA THR A 40 -14.62 -2.76 -1.09
C THR A 40 -14.34 -4.22 -0.75
N SER A 41 -13.32 -4.79 -1.40
CA SER A 41 -12.90 -6.16 -1.11
C SER A 41 -12.68 -6.30 0.40
N LEU A 42 -13.33 -7.28 1.02
CA LEU A 42 -13.16 -7.59 2.44
C LEU A 42 -11.71 -8.00 2.77
N TYR A 43 -10.94 -8.41 1.76
CA TYR A 43 -9.58 -8.92 1.89
C TYR A 43 -8.58 -8.08 1.11
N ARG A 44 -7.37 -7.95 1.65
CA ARG A 44 -6.21 -7.44 0.90
C ARG A 44 -5.64 -8.58 0.04
N ILE A 45 -5.45 -8.32 -1.24
CA ILE A 45 -4.73 -9.21 -2.16
C ILE A 45 -3.49 -8.43 -2.59
N VAL A 46 -2.37 -8.78 -1.99
CA VAL A 46 -1.08 -8.09 -2.16
C VAL A 46 -0.18 -8.95 -3.04
N GLY A 47 0.25 -8.42 -4.19
CA GLY A 47 1.25 -9.06 -5.04
C GLY A 47 2.61 -8.41 -4.89
N TYR A 48 3.69 -9.17 -5.05
CA TYR A 48 5.03 -8.62 -5.23
C TYR A 48 5.42 -8.71 -6.72
N TYR A 49 5.88 -7.59 -7.29
CA TYR A 49 6.47 -7.56 -8.63
C TYR A 49 7.95 -7.25 -8.51
N THR A 50 8.81 -8.13 -9.04
CA THR A 50 10.26 -7.92 -8.96
C THR A 50 10.76 -7.12 -10.17
N SER A 51 11.65 -6.15 -9.94
CA SER A 51 12.17 -5.24 -10.95
C SER A 51 12.81 -5.98 -12.12
N TRP A 52 13.50 -7.09 -11.82
CA TRP A 52 14.17 -7.94 -12.78
C TRP A 52 13.24 -8.86 -13.59
N SER A 53 11.93 -8.89 -13.32
CA SER A 53 10.97 -9.73 -14.06
C SER A 53 10.90 -9.38 -15.55
N ILE A 54 11.28 -8.16 -15.94
CA ILE A 54 11.39 -7.73 -17.34
C ILE A 54 12.43 -8.52 -18.15
N TYR A 55 13.46 -9.09 -17.52
CA TYR A 55 14.53 -9.79 -18.21
C TYR A 55 14.21 -11.27 -18.41
N ALA A 56 13.89 -11.95 -17.31
CA ALA A 56 13.45 -13.33 -17.26
C ALA A 56 12.55 -13.48 -16.02
N PRO A 57 11.28 -13.89 -16.15
CA PRO A 57 10.67 -14.58 -17.30
C PRO A 57 10.12 -13.67 -18.42
N GLN A 58 10.54 -12.41 -18.52
CA GLN A 58 9.96 -11.41 -19.45
C GLN A 58 8.50 -11.09 -19.11
N TYR A 59 8.23 -11.03 -17.82
CA TYR A 59 6.95 -10.62 -17.27
C TYR A 59 7.05 -9.15 -16.88
N ASP A 60 6.56 -8.27 -17.76
CA ASP A 60 6.59 -6.83 -17.56
C ASP A 60 5.33 -6.32 -16.84
N ILE A 61 5.30 -5.02 -16.51
CA ILE A 61 4.20 -4.40 -15.75
C ILE A 61 2.85 -4.55 -16.47
N THR A 62 2.84 -4.58 -17.82
CA THR A 62 1.59 -4.66 -18.62
C THR A 62 0.89 -6.01 -18.46
N GLN A 63 1.60 -7.04 -18.01
CA GLN A 63 1.08 -8.39 -17.83
C GLN A 63 0.45 -8.60 -16.44
N ILE A 64 0.62 -7.66 -15.51
CA ILE A 64 0.07 -7.75 -14.15
C ILE A 64 -1.46 -7.78 -14.21
N PRO A 65 -2.13 -8.78 -13.60
CA PRO A 65 -3.58 -8.84 -13.52
C PRO A 65 -4.13 -7.87 -12.45
N ALA A 66 -3.89 -6.56 -12.63
CA ALA A 66 -4.15 -5.51 -11.63
C ALA A 66 -5.60 -5.48 -11.12
N ALA A 67 -6.58 -5.88 -11.93
CA ALA A 67 -7.98 -6.00 -11.51
C ALA A 67 -8.23 -7.04 -10.41
N GLN A 68 -7.29 -7.96 -10.17
CA GLN A 68 -7.37 -8.99 -9.13
C GLN A 68 -6.60 -8.61 -7.85
N LEU A 69 -5.87 -7.49 -7.87
CA LEU A 69 -5.04 -7.04 -6.77
C LEU A 69 -5.67 -5.83 -6.08
N THR A 70 -5.48 -5.74 -4.77
CA THR A 70 -5.74 -4.48 -4.06
C THR A 70 -4.46 -3.68 -3.87
N HIS A 71 -3.33 -4.36 -3.67
CA HIS A 71 -2.02 -3.74 -3.51
C HIS A 71 -0.96 -4.47 -4.34
N LEU A 72 0.05 -3.72 -4.77
CA LEU A 72 1.24 -4.24 -5.43
C LEU A 72 2.49 -3.66 -4.78
N ASN A 73 3.33 -4.52 -4.26
CA ASN A 73 4.64 -4.19 -3.72
C ASN A 73 5.68 -4.31 -4.84
N TYR A 74 6.37 -3.22 -5.15
CA TYR A 74 7.46 -3.20 -6.13
C TYR A 74 8.77 -3.56 -5.44
N ALA A 75 9.32 -4.72 -5.80
CA ALA A 75 10.51 -5.32 -5.23
C ALA A 75 11.71 -5.12 -6.17
N PHE A 76 12.80 -4.46 -5.79
CA PHE A 76 13.00 -3.74 -4.54
C PHE A 76 13.75 -2.43 -4.83
N ALA A 77 13.50 -1.42 -4.01
CA ALA A 77 14.49 -0.39 -3.75
C ALA A 77 15.59 -0.96 -2.83
N THR A 78 16.80 -0.43 -2.98
CA THR A 78 17.93 -0.73 -2.10
C THR A 78 18.21 0.43 -1.14
N ILE A 79 19.16 0.24 -0.24
CA ILE A 79 19.74 1.27 0.61
C ILE A 79 21.14 1.55 0.07
N SER A 80 21.43 2.82 -0.26
CA SER A 80 22.76 3.23 -0.71
C SER A 80 23.79 3.18 0.42
N ASP A 81 25.08 3.28 0.06
CA ASP A 81 26.18 3.43 1.03
C ASP A 81 26.04 4.72 1.89
N SER A 82 25.32 5.73 1.39
CA SER A 82 24.98 6.96 2.13
C SER A 82 23.80 6.77 3.11
N GLY A 83 23.11 5.64 3.07
CA GLY A 83 21.95 5.38 3.91
C GLY A 83 20.63 5.93 3.35
N GLU A 84 20.51 6.02 2.02
CA GLU A 84 19.34 6.56 1.33
C GLU A 84 18.59 5.48 0.56
N CYS A 85 17.26 5.59 0.44
CA CYS A 85 16.51 4.78 -0.51
C CYS A 85 17.00 5.04 -1.95
N ALA A 86 17.31 3.97 -2.68
CA ALA A 86 17.89 4.04 -4.01
C ALA A 86 17.29 2.99 -4.96
N LEU A 87 17.46 3.23 -6.26
CA LEU A 87 17.07 2.28 -7.31
C LEU A 87 17.88 0.98 -7.17
N GLY A 88 17.21 -0.16 -7.30
CA GLY A 88 17.86 -1.46 -7.30
C GLY A 88 18.49 -1.77 -8.67
N ASP A 89 17.80 -1.38 -9.74
CA ASP A 89 18.27 -1.50 -11.12
C ASP A 89 17.80 -0.30 -11.92
N ALA A 90 18.69 0.67 -12.14
CA ALA A 90 18.35 1.90 -12.84
C ALA A 90 17.75 1.67 -14.25
N TYR A 91 18.17 0.61 -14.96
CA TYR A 91 17.63 0.32 -16.26
C TYR A 91 16.19 -0.18 -16.14
N ALA A 92 15.96 -1.23 -15.35
CA ALA A 92 14.63 -1.78 -15.15
C ALA A 92 13.67 -0.77 -14.53
N ASP A 93 14.12 -0.04 -13.51
CA ASP A 93 13.29 0.84 -12.70
C ASP A 93 12.86 2.10 -13.47
N THR A 94 13.76 2.70 -14.27
CA THR A 94 13.53 4.05 -14.83
C THR A 94 13.83 4.24 -16.32
N GLN A 95 14.43 3.27 -17.02
CA GLN A 95 14.91 3.46 -18.40
C GLN A 95 14.34 2.45 -19.41
N TYR A 96 13.89 1.28 -18.95
CA TYR A 96 13.35 0.25 -19.83
C TYR A 96 12.17 0.81 -20.66
N PRO A 97 12.26 0.78 -22.00
CA PRO A 97 11.26 1.45 -22.83
C PRO A 97 10.00 0.61 -22.96
N TYR A 98 8.86 1.15 -22.55
CA TYR A 98 7.54 0.58 -22.81
C TYR A 98 6.94 1.12 -24.12
N ALA A 99 6.07 0.33 -24.74
CA ALA A 99 5.51 0.63 -26.07
C ALA A 99 4.62 1.87 -26.11
N ASP A 100 4.05 2.25 -24.97
CA ASP A 100 3.21 3.44 -24.79
C ASP A 100 4.03 4.70 -24.46
N GLY A 101 5.36 4.59 -24.42
CA GLY A 101 6.28 5.69 -24.16
C GLY A 101 6.66 5.88 -22.69
N ALA A 102 6.19 5.02 -21.78
CA ALA A 102 6.70 5.03 -20.40
C ALA A 102 8.17 4.57 -20.34
N SER A 103 8.89 5.14 -19.36
CA SER A 103 10.29 4.82 -19.10
C SER A 103 10.42 4.07 -17.77
N GLY A 104 10.95 2.85 -17.84
CA GLY A 104 11.13 1.96 -16.71
C GLY A 104 9.82 1.42 -16.14
N ASN A 105 9.95 0.41 -15.29
CA ASN A 105 8.83 -0.18 -14.56
C ASN A 105 8.08 0.87 -13.74
N MET A 106 8.78 1.84 -13.15
CA MET A 106 8.13 2.87 -12.33
C MET A 106 7.29 3.82 -13.19
N GLY A 107 7.73 4.15 -14.40
CA GLY A 107 6.92 4.89 -15.37
C GLY A 107 5.66 4.11 -15.75
N GLU A 108 5.82 2.82 -16.07
CA GLU A 108 4.68 1.99 -16.48
C GLU A 108 3.71 1.69 -15.34
N LEU A 109 4.18 1.63 -14.09
CA LEU A 109 3.31 1.53 -12.92
C LEU A 109 2.35 2.72 -12.79
N LEU A 110 2.75 3.92 -13.20
CA LEU A 110 1.86 5.08 -13.21
C LEU A 110 0.73 4.89 -14.24
N ASN A 111 1.03 4.35 -15.42
CA ASN A 111 0.04 4.01 -16.43
C ASN A 111 -0.92 2.90 -15.93
N LEU A 112 -0.38 1.86 -15.30
CA LEU A 112 -1.17 0.80 -14.69
C LEU A 112 -2.14 1.36 -13.64
N LYS A 113 -1.68 2.25 -12.76
CA LYS A 113 -2.53 2.91 -11.75
C LYS A 113 -3.58 3.83 -12.36
N ALA A 114 -3.26 4.55 -13.44
CA ALA A 114 -4.23 5.38 -14.13
C ALA A 114 -5.40 4.54 -14.68
N ASN A 115 -5.11 3.32 -15.15
CA ASN A 115 -6.10 2.37 -15.65
C ASN A 115 -6.80 1.58 -14.52
N HIS A 116 -6.17 1.47 -13.35
CA HIS A 116 -6.67 0.77 -12.17
C HIS A 116 -6.61 1.66 -10.91
N PRO A 117 -7.44 2.71 -10.80
CA PRO A 117 -7.31 3.74 -9.76
C PRO A 117 -7.53 3.24 -8.32
N GLN A 118 -8.02 2.00 -8.14
CA GLN A 118 -8.16 1.36 -6.84
C GLN A 118 -6.90 0.60 -6.40
N LEU A 119 -6.00 0.27 -7.33
CA LEU A 119 -4.74 -0.39 -7.03
C LEU A 119 -3.84 0.56 -6.25
N LYS A 120 -3.30 0.09 -5.12
CA LYS A 120 -2.27 0.79 -4.37
C LYS A 120 -0.91 0.18 -4.65
N THR A 121 0.09 1.00 -4.92
CA THR A 121 1.46 0.54 -5.12
C THR A 121 2.34 0.97 -3.96
N LEU A 122 3.15 0.07 -3.44
CA LEU A 122 4.14 0.38 -2.40
C LEU A 122 5.53 0.08 -2.95
N ILE A 123 6.52 0.90 -2.59
CA ILE A 123 7.92 0.57 -2.82
C ILE A 123 8.41 -0.33 -1.68
N SER A 124 8.84 -1.55 -1.99
CA SER A 124 9.49 -2.43 -1.01
C SER A 124 10.98 -2.14 -0.97
N VAL A 125 11.50 -1.84 0.21
CA VAL A 125 12.91 -1.53 0.45
C VAL A 125 13.57 -2.73 1.10
N GLY A 126 14.67 -3.23 0.53
CA GLY A 126 15.45 -4.32 1.09
C GLY A 126 15.21 -5.68 0.43
N GLY A 127 14.65 -6.62 1.21
CA GLY A 127 14.60 -8.04 0.91
C GLY A 127 15.89 -8.76 1.30
N TYR A 128 15.92 -10.09 1.12
CA TYR A 128 16.99 -10.96 1.59
C TYR A 128 18.42 -10.46 1.28
N THR A 129 18.67 -9.98 0.06
CA THR A 129 20.03 -9.60 -0.38
C THR A 129 20.38 -8.12 -0.14
N TRP A 130 19.38 -7.25 -0.03
CA TRP A 130 19.61 -5.79 0.12
C TRP A 130 19.27 -5.25 1.52
N SER A 131 19.12 -6.14 2.49
CA SER A 131 18.94 -5.78 3.90
C SER A 131 20.22 -5.34 4.62
N GLY A 132 21.37 -5.32 3.92
CA GLY A 132 22.70 -5.19 4.52
C GLY A 132 22.99 -3.89 5.27
N HIS A 133 22.25 -2.81 5.00
CA HIS A 133 22.45 -1.50 5.63
C HIS A 133 21.37 -1.12 6.66
N PHE A 134 20.34 -1.96 6.86
CA PHE A 134 19.23 -1.58 7.73
C PHE A 134 19.66 -1.29 9.17
N SER A 135 20.55 -2.13 9.74
CA SER A 135 21.03 -1.91 11.11
C SER A 135 21.77 -0.57 11.23
N ASP A 136 22.45 -0.11 10.17
CA ASP A 136 23.17 1.17 10.19
C ASP A 136 22.23 2.37 10.07
N VAL A 137 21.24 2.31 9.16
CA VAL A 137 20.27 3.39 9.01
C VAL A 137 19.28 3.47 10.18
N ALA A 138 19.10 2.38 10.92
CA ALA A 138 18.25 2.35 12.11
C ALA A 138 18.96 2.85 13.39
N ALA A 139 20.30 2.87 13.41
CA ALA A 139 21.09 2.94 14.64
C ALA A 139 21.00 4.26 15.42
N SER A 140 20.79 5.40 14.75
CA SER A 140 20.79 6.73 15.38
C SER A 140 19.59 7.56 14.96
N VAL A 141 19.32 8.65 15.69
CA VAL A 141 18.24 9.58 15.32
C VAL A 141 18.51 10.17 13.94
N GLU A 142 19.75 10.60 13.70
CA GLU A 142 20.17 11.27 12.47
C GLU A 142 20.09 10.34 11.26
N SER A 143 20.58 9.09 11.40
CA SER A 143 20.53 8.09 10.34
C SER A 143 19.10 7.68 10.01
N ARG A 144 18.24 7.50 11.01
CA ARG A 144 16.81 7.20 10.80
C ARG A 144 16.09 8.33 10.07
N GLN A 145 16.31 9.56 10.51
CA GLN A 145 15.72 10.75 9.89
C GLN A 145 16.16 10.88 8.43
N HIS A 146 17.44 10.69 8.16
CA HIS A 146 18.01 10.76 6.82
C HIS A 146 17.42 9.69 5.90
N PHE A 147 17.43 8.43 6.34
CA PHE A 147 16.87 7.32 5.59
C PHE A 147 15.37 7.51 5.35
N ALA A 148 14.59 7.78 6.40
CA ALA A 148 13.14 7.97 6.28
C ALA A 148 12.77 9.12 5.32
N ALA A 149 13.49 10.25 5.40
CA ALA A 149 13.29 11.37 4.48
C ALA A 149 13.57 10.97 3.03
N SER A 150 14.69 10.30 2.78
CA SER A 150 15.04 9.83 1.43
C SER A 150 14.01 8.85 0.87
N CYS A 151 13.45 7.97 1.70
CA CYS A 151 12.45 7.00 1.26
C CYS A 151 11.09 7.65 0.99
N VAL A 152 10.68 8.64 1.78
CA VAL A 152 9.48 9.44 1.50
C VAL A 152 9.65 10.20 0.20
N ASP A 153 10.80 10.85 -0.03
CA ASP A 153 11.07 11.57 -1.27
C ASP A 153 11.09 10.63 -2.48
N PHE A 154 11.73 9.46 -2.36
CA PHE A 154 11.73 8.42 -3.39
C PHE A 154 10.31 7.93 -3.72
N MET A 155 9.52 7.59 -2.69
CA MET A 155 8.14 7.13 -2.84
C MET A 155 7.30 8.16 -3.63
N LEU A 156 7.42 9.44 -3.27
CA LEU A 156 6.68 10.52 -3.93
C LEU A 156 7.15 10.76 -5.36
N ALA A 157 8.46 10.77 -5.59
CA ALA A 157 9.05 11.03 -6.90
C ALA A 157 8.62 9.99 -7.95
N HIS A 158 8.38 8.76 -7.51
CA HIS A 158 7.96 7.65 -8.37
C HIS A 158 6.46 7.29 -8.24
N GLY A 159 5.69 8.11 -7.52
CA GLY A 159 4.22 8.01 -7.45
C GLY A 159 3.67 6.76 -6.75
N PHE A 160 4.40 6.23 -5.78
CA PHE A 160 3.94 5.17 -4.88
C PHE A 160 2.98 5.71 -3.82
N ASP A 161 2.06 4.86 -3.35
CA ASP A 161 1.09 5.16 -2.29
C ASP A 161 1.59 4.80 -0.88
N GLY A 162 2.79 4.23 -0.77
CA GLY A 162 3.37 3.84 0.52
C GLY A 162 4.73 3.18 0.41
N ILE A 163 5.26 2.81 1.58
CA ILE A 163 6.55 2.15 1.77
C ILE A 163 6.32 0.80 2.46
N ASP A 164 6.97 -0.23 1.96
CA ASP A 164 7.07 -1.55 2.58
C ASP A 164 8.52 -1.78 3.00
N ILE A 165 8.77 -1.99 4.30
CA ILE A 165 10.11 -2.29 4.80
C ILE A 165 10.28 -3.81 4.89
N ASP A 166 11.19 -4.34 4.09
CA ASP A 166 11.53 -5.76 4.07
C ASP A 166 12.96 -5.94 4.62
N TRP A 167 13.10 -5.72 5.95
CA TRP A 167 14.35 -5.97 6.65
C TRP A 167 14.42 -7.45 7.01
N GLU A 168 15.36 -8.17 6.38
CA GLU A 168 15.65 -9.57 6.61
C GLU A 168 17.03 -9.77 7.29
N PHE A 169 17.10 -9.88 8.62
CA PHE A 169 16.05 -9.56 9.60
C PHE A 169 16.64 -8.68 10.70
N PRO A 170 15.82 -7.85 11.38
CA PRO A 170 16.30 -7.12 12.54
C PRO A 170 16.92 -8.09 13.57
N VAL A 171 17.99 -7.66 14.23
CA VAL A 171 18.75 -8.41 15.25
C VAL A 171 19.64 -9.53 14.70
N GLY A 172 19.25 -10.23 13.62
CA GLY A 172 20.09 -11.23 12.97
C GLY A 172 19.33 -12.23 12.10
N THR A 173 19.92 -13.39 11.82
CA THR A 173 19.36 -14.51 11.00
C THR A 173 19.16 -14.23 9.50
N GLY A 174 19.46 -13.02 9.04
CA GLY A 174 19.43 -12.65 7.62
C GLY A 174 20.64 -13.16 6.81
N ALA A 175 20.78 -12.61 5.60
CA ALA A 175 21.89 -12.93 4.72
C ALA A 175 23.25 -12.67 5.37
N LYS A 176 24.22 -13.54 5.07
CA LYS A 176 25.58 -13.41 5.60
C LYS A 176 26.21 -12.09 5.13
N GLY A 177 26.67 -11.30 6.09
CA GLY A 177 27.33 -10.01 5.83
C GLY A 177 26.44 -8.80 6.11
N ASN A 178 25.15 -8.99 6.39
CA ASN A 178 24.29 -7.91 6.83
C ASN A 178 24.83 -7.29 8.13
N SER A 179 24.78 -5.96 8.25
CA SER A 179 25.03 -5.31 9.53
C SER A 179 23.91 -5.68 10.50
N GLN A 180 24.29 -5.93 11.76
CA GLN A 180 23.37 -6.36 12.81
C GLN A 180 23.86 -5.85 14.17
N ARG A 181 22.92 -5.49 15.03
CA ARG A 181 23.15 -5.02 16.40
C ARG A 181 22.15 -5.65 17.36
N PRO A 182 22.53 -5.94 18.62
CA PRO A 182 21.58 -6.38 19.64
C PRO A 182 20.42 -5.40 19.85
N GLU A 183 20.64 -4.10 19.60
CA GLU A 183 19.66 -3.04 19.73
C GLU A 183 18.67 -2.97 18.55
N ASP A 184 18.86 -3.75 17.48
CA ASP A 184 18.05 -3.65 16.25
C ASP A 184 16.56 -3.86 16.49
N GLY A 185 16.15 -4.62 17.50
CA GLY A 185 14.74 -4.77 17.86
C GLY A 185 14.11 -3.43 18.31
N GLU A 186 14.84 -2.64 19.09
CA GLU A 186 14.40 -1.29 19.49
C GLU A 186 14.59 -0.29 18.34
N ASN A 187 15.73 -0.34 17.65
CA ASN A 187 16.02 0.56 16.54
C ASN A 187 15.02 0.41 15.39
N PHE A 188 14.53 -0.80 15.14
CA PHE A 188 13.49 -1.05 14.14
C PHE A 188 12.18 -0.35 14.51
N ILE A 189 11.77 -0.40 15.79
CA ILE A 189 10.57 0.33 16.27
C ILE A 189 10.75 1.84 16.03
N LEU A 190 11.91 2.38 16.41
CA LEU A 190 12.20 3.80 16.23
C LEU A 190 12.27 4.20 14.76
N LEU A 191 12.75 3.32 13.88
CA LEU A 191 12.77 3.55 12.44
C LEU A 191 11.35 3.57 11.86
N LEU A 192 10.50 2.61 12.23
CA LEU A 192 9.10 2.59 11.80
C LEU A 192 8.33 3.81 12.32
N GLN A 193 8.64 4.27 13.54
CA GLN A 193 8.03 5.47 14.12
C GLN A 193 8.43 6.73 13.35
N GLU A 194 9.70 6.84 12.97
CA GLU A 194 10.20 7.95 12.14
C GLU A 194 9.53 7.95 10.76
N LEU A 195 9.50 6.80 10.06
CA LEU A 195 8.82 6.64 8.77
C LEU A 195 7.33 7.02 8.87
N ARG A 196 6.62 6.51 9.88
CA ARG A 196 5.20 6.84 10.09
C ARG A 196 4.98 8.34 10.31
N THR A 197 5.85 8.98 11.09
CA THR A 197 5.76 10.41 11.37
C THR A 197 5.88 11.20 10.06
N GLN A 198 6.93 10.96 9.28
CA GLN A 198 7.17 11.67 8.03
C GLN A 198 6.11 11.40 6.96
N LEU A 199 5.64 10.16 6.83
CA LEU A 199 4.53 9.81 5.93
C LEU A 199 3.23 10.53 6.32
N THR A 200 2.94 10.64 7.62
CA THR A 200 1.76 11.35 8.12
C THR A 200 1.86 12.85 7.88
N GLU A 201 3.01 13.46 8.19
CA GLU A 201 3.26 14.87 7.91
C GLU A 201 3.11 15.18 6.43
N ARG A 202 3.71 14.35 5.56
CA ARG A 202 3.59 14.51 4.12
C ARG A 202 2.16 14.36 3.62
N GLY A 203 1.43 13.37 4.12
CA GLY A 203 0.02 13.13 3.78
C GLY A 203 -0.89 14.29 4.19
N ASN A 204 -0.64 14.90 5.34
CA ASN A 204 -1.40 16.06 5.82
C ASN A 204 -1.26 17.28 4.88
N LEU A 205 -0.15 17.43 4.16
CA LEU A 205 0.07 18.55 3.23
C LEU A 205 -0.81 18.47 1.97
N ASN A 206 -1.19 17.26 1.54
CA ASN A 206 -1.96 17.05 0.31
C ASN A 206 -3.28 16.29 0.52
N GLY A 207 -3.67 16.06 1.77
CA GLY A 207 -4.90 15.35 2.12
C GLY A 207 -4.89 13.87 1.75
N GLN A 208 -3.70 13.25 1.66
CA GLN A 208 -3.55 11.82 1.38
C GLN A 208 -3.13 11.05 2.63
N THR A 209 -3.45 9.76 2.65
CA THR A 209 -2.90 8.82 3.62
C THR A 209 -1.92 7.91 2.89
N TYR A 210 -0.65 7.96 3.27
CA TYR A 210 0.37 7.05 2.75
C TYR A 210 0.52 5.82 3.63
N LEU A 211 0.71 4.68 2.99
CA LEU A 211 0.79 3.40 3.65
C LEU A 211 2.20 3.12 4.18
N LEU A 212 2.29 2.52 5.36
CA LEU A 212 3.52 1.93 5.88
C LEU A 212 3.26 0.49 6.25
N THR A 213 4.03 -0.42 5.67
CA THR A 213 3.91 -1.86 5.87
C THR A 213 5.29 -2.48 6.06
N ILE A 214 5.31 -3.73 6.47
CA ILE A 214 6.55 -4.52 6.52
C ILE A 214 6.28 -5.91 5.96
N ALA A 215 7.33 -6.53 5.44
CA ALA A 215 7.44 -7.97 5.33
C ALA A 215 8.13 -8.51 6.59
N ALA A 216 7.48 -9.44 7.27
CA ALA A 216 7.97 -10.00 8.52
C ALA A 216 8.16 -11.51 8.39
N GLY A 217 9.31 -12.02 8.84
CA GLY A 217 9.53 -13.46 8.91
C GLY A 217 8.53 -14.16 9.83
N SER A 218 8.22 -15.42 9.50
CA SER A 218 7.23 -16.23 10.22
C SER A 218 7.82 -17.09 11.33
N ASP A 219 9.15 -17.09 11.49
CA ASP A 219 9.84 -17.92 12.46
C ASP A 219 9.67 -17.42 13.90
N ARG A 220 9.46 -18.35 14.84
CA ARG A 220 9.26 -18.05 16.26
C ARG A 220 10.44 -17.30 16.89
N GLU A 221 11.66 -17.57 16.45
CA GLU A 221 12.86 -16.90 16.92
C GLU A 221 12.84 -15.41 16.52
N GLN A 222 12.56 -15.11 15.25
CA GLN A 222 12.44 -13.75 14.75
C GLN A 222 11.28 -12.99 15.42
N TYR A 223 10.13 -13.66 15.59
CA TYR A 223 9.00 -13.09 16.32
C TYR A 223 9.38 -12.71 17.76
N ALA A 224 10.14 -13.56 18.47
CA ALA A 224 10.50 -13.34 19.87
C ALA A 224 11.48 -12.18 20.08
N MET A 225 12.21 -11.76 19.04
CA MET A 225 13.17 -10.66 19.08
C MET A 225 12.53 -9.26 19.01
N LEU A 226 11.24 -9.16 18.68
CA LEU A 226 10.57 -7.90 18.36
C LEU A 226 9.38 -7.60 19.28
N ASP A 227 9.20 -6.32 19.63
CA ASP A 227 8.03 -5.85 20.39
C ASP A 227 6.87 -5.52 19.44
N TRP A 228 6.10 -6.55 19.09
CA TRP A 228 4.95 -6.43 18.20
C TRP A 228 3.84 -5.52 18.72
N LYS A 229 3.73 -5.31 20.05
CA LYS A 229 2.74 -4.38 20.61
C LYS A 229 3.07 -2.94 20.26
N ARG A 230 4.36 -2.62 20.10
CA ARG A 230 4.84 -1.30 19.69
C ARG A 230 4.95 -1.16 18.17
N ILE A 231 5.25 -2.25 17.46
CA ILE A 231 5.36 -2.25 15.99
C ILE A 231 3.98 -2.14 15.33
N HIS A 232 3.01 -2.99 15.69
CA HIS A 232 1.74 -3.11 14.98
C HIS A 232 0.97 -1.77 14.85
N PRO A 233 0.89 -0.90 15.88
CA PRO A 233 0.19 0.39 15.76
C PRO A 233 0.84 1.40 14.79
N LEU A 234 2.09 1.18 14.38
CA LEU A 234 2.81 2.05 13.44
C LEU A 234 2.48 1.70 11.98
N LEU A 235 1.92 0.52 11.73
CA LEU A 235 1.76 -0.07 10.39
C LEU A 235 0.29 -0.12 9.99
N ASP A 236 0.04 -0.02 8.68
CA ASP A 236 -1.29 -0.24 8.11
C ASP A 236 -1.63 -1.75 8.10
N TRP A 237 -0.64 -2.59 7.85
CA TRP A 237 -0.67 -4.05 8.06
C TRP A 237 0.75 -4.64 8.00
N ILE A 238 0.85 -5.95 8.25
CA ILE A 238 2.08 -6.74 8.18
C ILE A 238 1.88 -7.85 7.13
N ASN A 239 2.81 -7.98 6.20
CA ASN A 239 2.91 -9.11 5.27
C ASN A 239 3.75 -10.20 5.95
N VAL A 240 3.11 -11.25 6.49
CA VAL A 240 3.85 -12.33 7.15
C VAL A 240 4.36 -13.31 6.09
N MET A 241 5.68 -13.48 6.01
CA MET A 241 6.38 -14.36 5.06
C MET A 241 6.24 -15.83 5.47
N THR A 242 5.03 -16.34 5.26
CA THR A 242 4.55 -17.67 5.64
C THR A 242 4.97 -18.74 4.63
N TYR A 243 6.22 -18.67 4.18
CA TYR A 243 6.84 -19.52 3.16
C TYR A 243 8.33 -19.69 3.47
N ASP A 244 9.06 -20.42 2.62
CA ASP A 244 10.49 -20.74 2.78
C ASP A 244 10.84 -21.52 4.05
N MET A 245 9.84 -22.24 4.58
CA MET A 245 9.92 -23.09 5.77
C MET A 245 10.71 -24.39 5.53
N SER A 246 10.84 -24.80 4.28
CA SER A 246 11.72 -25.90 3.89
C SER A 246 12.26 -25.66 2.50
N GLY A 247 13.56 -25.83 2.33
CA GLY A 247 14.23 -25.58 1.06
C GLY A 247 15.40 -26.52 0.81
N ALA A 248 16.06 -26.33 -0.33
CA ALA A 248 17.22 -27.14 -0.74
C ALA A 248 18.37 -27.15 0.29
N ARG A 249 18.45 -26.10 1.12
CA ARG A 249 19.46 -25.94 2.19
C ARG A 249 19.34 -26.95 3.33
N ASP A 250 18.17 -27.58 3.51
CA ASP A 250 17.88 -28.38 4.70
C ASP A 250 18.43 -29.81 4.65
N GLY A 251 18.96 -30.26 3.51
CA GLY A 251 19.39 -31.64 3.29
C GLY A 251 18.27 -32.69 3.32
N THR A 252 17.04 -32.31 3.65
CA THR A 252 15.84 -33.16 3.66
C THR A 252 14.65 -32.43 3.06
N THR A 253 13.80 -33.15 2.32
CA THR A 253 12.59 -32.57 1.72
C THR A 253 11.58 -32.14 2.78
N GLY A 254 10.84 -31.07 2.53
CA GLY A 254 9.76 -30.57 3.37
C GLY A 254 8.78 -29.72 2.57
N LEU A 255 7.68 -29.30 3.20
CA LEU A 255 6.70 -28.40 2.59
C LEU A 255 7.19 -26.96 2.73
N ASN A 256 7.09 -26.15 1.66
CA ASN A 256 7.57 -24.77 1.67
C ASN A 256 6.74 -23.83 2.55
N ALA A 257 5.42 -24.04 2.56
CA ALA A 257 4.44 -23.19 3.25
C ALA A 257 3.29 -24.02 3.88
N PRO A 258 3.58 -24.98 4.76
CA PRO A 258 2.54 -25.79 5.41
C PRO A 258 1.78 -24.98 6.47
N LEU A 259 0.45 -24.93 6.35
CA LEU A 259 -0.41 -24.30 7.36
C LEU A 259 -0.35 -25.06 8.71
N TYR A 260 -0.21 -26.38 8.68
CA TYR A 260 -0.21 -27.27 9.84
C TYR A 260 0.97 -28.23 9.80
N PRO A 261 1.36 -28.84 10.94
CA PRO A 261 2.52 -29.72 11.00
C PRO A 261 2.28 -30.94 10.12
N SER A 262 3.33 -31.36 9.40
CA SER A 262 3.24 -32.58 8.60
C SER A 262 3.16 -33.81 9.50
N SER A 263 2.16 -34.67 9.27
CA SER A 263 2.05 -35.95 9.99
C SER A 263 3.19 -36.92 9.70
N THR A 264 3.85 -36.79 8.55
CA THR A 264 4.99 -37.63 8.15
C THR A 264 6.35 -36.98 8.45
N ARG A 265 6.38 -35.67 8.66
CA ARG A 265 7.58 -34.87 8.97
C ARG A 265 7.27 -33.85 10.09
N PRO A 266 6.94 -34.31 11.30
CA PRO A 266 6.62 -33.44 12.43
C PRO A 266 7.84 -32.65 12.95
N ASP A 267 9.04 -32.98 12.46
CA ASP A 267 10.28 -32.26 12.69
C ASP A 267 10.39 -30.94 11.89
N LYS A 268 9.57 -30.76 10.85
CA LYS A 268 9.60 -29.58 9.99
C LYS A 268 8.65 -28.49 10.50
N PRO A 269 9.02 -27.21 10.33
CA PRO A 269 8.19 -26.09 10.77
C PRO A 269 6.87 -26.01 9.98
N SER A 270 5.89 -25.40 10.63
CA SER A 270 4.58 -25.01 10.10
C SER A 270 4.14 -23.68 10.71
N ILE A 271 3.04 -23.14 10.19
CA ILE A 271 2.57 -21.79 10.51
C ILE A 271 1.81 -21.68 11.83
N ASP A 272 1.19 -22.76 12.30
CA ASP A 272 0.30 -22.79 13.47
C ASP A 272 0.97 -22.61 14.85
#